data_AF-A0A226MJE0-F1
#
_entry.id   AF-A0A226MJE0-F1
#
_cell.length_a   1.000
_cell.length_b   1.000
_cell.length_c   1.000
_cell.angle_alpha   90.00
_cell.angle_beta   90.00
_cell.angle_gamma   90.00
#
_symmetry.space_group_name_H-M   'P 1'
#
loop_
_entity.id
_entity.type
_entity.pdbx_description
1 polymer ?
#
loop_
_entity_poly.entity_id
_entity_poly.type
_entity_poly.pdbx_seq_one_letter_code
_entity_poly.pdbx_strand_id
1 'polypeptide(L)' 'PERIDPSASRQGYDVRSDVWSLGITLYELATGRFPYPKWNSVFDQLTQVVKGDPPQLSNSEEREFSPSFINFVNLW' A
#
# COMPACT_ATOMS: atom_id res chain seq x y z
N PRO A 1 -1.33 -6.57 3.49
CA PRO A 1 -0.12 -7.40 3.26
C PRO A 1 1.16 -6.65 3.68
N GLU A 2 1.74 -6.88 4.84
CA GLU A 2 2.86 -6.07 5.34
C GLU A 2 4.15 -6.14 4.48
N ARG A 3 4.85 -5.01 4.29
CA ARG A 3 6.22 -4.93 3.77
C ARG A 3 7.19 -5.43 4.84
N ILE A 4 7.81 -6.60 4.63
CA ILE A 4 8.86 -7.13 5.51
C ILE A 4 10.18 -7.12 4.75
N ASP A 5 11.13 -6.29 5.19
CA ASP A 5 12.51 -6.29 4.69
C ASP A 5 13.33 -7.38 5.42
N PRO A 6 13.84 -8.41 4.72
CA PRO A 6 14.59 -9.50 5.34
C PRO A 6 15.97 -9.09 5.88
N SER A 7 16.49 -7.90 5.53
CA SER A 7 17.74 -7.38 6.09
C SER A 7 17.59 -6.81 7.51
N ALA A 8 16.35 -6.53 7.94
CA ALA A 8 16.02 -5.95 9.24
C ALA A 8 15.85 -7.00 10.37
N SER A 9 16.45 -8.19 10.21
CA SER A 9 16.35 -9.32 11.16
C SER A 9 16.96 -9.08 12.55
N ARG A 10 17.23 -7.82 12.94
CA ARG A 10 17.65 -7.45 14.30
C ARG A 10 16.82 -6.33 14.97
N GLN A 11 15.94 -5.63 14.25
CA GLN A 11 15.01 -4.62 14.81
C GLN A 11 13.66 -4.75 14.08
N GLY A 12 12.99 -5.87 14.34
CA GLY A 12 11.71 -6.20 13.73
C GLY A 12 10.62 -5.24 14.16
N TYR A 13 9.81 -4.83 13.18
CA TYR A 13 8.68 -3.91 13.28
C TYR A 13 9.08 -2.43 13.44
N ASP A 14 8.86 -1.68 12.37
CA ASP A 14 9.00 -0.23 12.34
C ASP A 14 7.61 0.36 12.09
N VAL A 15 7.26 1.45 12.77
CA VAL A 15 5.98 2.20 12.66
C VAL A 15 5.59 2.45 11.20
N ARG A 16 6.58 2.49 10.30
CA ARG A 16 6.39 2.60 8.85
C ARG A 16 5.52 1.49 8.25
N SER A 17 5.55 0.26 8.78
CA SER A 17 4.72 -0.84 8.30
C SER A 17 3.23 -0.62 8.60
N ASP A 18 2.91 -0.09 9.78
CA ASP A 18 1.54 0.27 10.16
C ASP A 18 1.01 1.39 9.26
N VAL A 19 1.80 2.44 9.06
CA VAL A 19 1.42 3.58 8.22
C VAL A 19 1.18 3.15 6.78
N TRP A 20 2.03 2.27 6.25
CA TRP A 20 1.82 1.69 4.92
C TRP A 20 0.51 0.89 4.86
N SER A 21 0.25 0.04 5.87
CA SER A 21 -0.99 -0.77 5.91
C SER A 21 -2.24 0.10 5.99
N LEU A 22 -2.18 1.22 6.72
CA LEU A 22 -3.23 2.23 6.80
C LEU A 22 -3.46 2.88 5.43
N GLY A 23 -2.40 3.23 4.69
CA GLY A 23 -2.51 3.76 3.34
C GLY A 23 -3.26 2.81 2.39
N ILE A 24 -2.97 1.51 2.46
CA ILE A 24 -3.68 0.48 1.69
C ILE A 24 -5.16 0.41 2.06
N THR A 25 -5.48 0.41 3.37
CA THR A 25 -6.87 0.41 3.84
C THR A 25 -7.62 1.66 3.37
N LEU A 26 -7.00 2.84 3.46
CA LEU A 26 -7.62 4.09 3.00
C LEU A 26 -7.85 4.09 1.49
N TYR A 27 -6.91 3.58 0.71
CA TYR A 27 -7.08 3.38 -0.74
C TYR A 27 -8.27 2.46 -1.03
N GLU A 28 -8.35 1.32 -0.35
CA GLU A 28 -9.42 0.34 -0.56
C GLU A 28 -10.79 0.91 -0.20
N LEU A 29 -10.90 1.61 0.94
CA LEU A 29 -12.16 2.26 1.34
C LEU A 29 -12.56 3.38 0.37
N ALA A 30 -11.60 4.17 -0.10
CA ALA A 30 -11.84 5.28 -1.01
C ALA A 30 -12.25 4.84 -2.42
N THR A 31 -11.71 3.71 -2.90
CA THR A 31 -11.96 3.18 -4.26
C THR A 31 -12.98 2.03 -4.29
N GLY A 32 -13.24 1.40 -3.14
CA GLY A 32 -13.98 0.15 -3.02
C GLY A 32 -13.25 -1.05 -3.62
N ARG A 33 -11.95 -0.93 -3.90
CA ARG A 33 -11.14 -1.95 -4.59
C ARG A 33 -9.78 -2.08 -3.91
N PHE A 34 -9.40 -3.32 -3.61
CA PHE A 34 -8.05 -3.59 -3.14
C PHE A 34 -7.04 -3.25 -4.25
N PRO A 35 -5.93 -2.53 -3.95
CA PRO A 35 -5.02 -1.99 -4.96
C PRO A 35 -4.23 -3.04 -5.74
N TYR A 36 -4.13 -4.26 -5.21
CA TYR A 36 -3.35 -5.32 -5.83
C TYR A 36 -4.22 -6.43 -6.39
N PRO A 37 -3.79 -7.09 -7.48
CA PRO A 37 -4.49 -8.24 -8.02
C PRO A 37 -4.42 -9.43 -7.06
N LYS A 38 -5.29 -10.42 -7.27
CA LYS A 38 -5.15 -11.72 -6.61
C LYS A 38 -3.86 -12.38 -7.06
N TRP A 39 -3.03 -12.78 -6.10
CA TRP A 39 -1.78 -13.50 -6.38
C TRP A 39 -2.01 -15.01 -6.41
N ASN A 40 -1.28 -15.71 -7.28
CA ASN A 40 -1.28 -17.17 -7.34
C ASN A 40 -0.34 -17.79 -6.29
N SER A 41 0.66 -17.03 -5.83
CA SER A 41 1.63 -17.45 -4.83
C SER A 41 1.87 -16.35 -3.79
N VAL A 42 2.03 -16.76 -2.53
CA VAL A 42 2.43 -15.87 -1.42
C VAL A 42 3.79 -15.23 -1.70
N PHE A 43 4.67 -15.90 -2.45
CA PHE A 43 5.95 -15.34 -2.83
C PHE A 43 5.81 -14.14 -3.78
N ASP A 44 4.86 -14.19 -4.71
CA ASP A 44 4.60 -13.08 -5.64
C ASP A 44 4.03 -11.88 -4.89
N GLN A 45 3.14 -12.14 -3.92
CA GLN A 45 2.62 -11.13 -3.02
C GLN A 45 3.74 -10.46 -2.21
N LEU A 46 4.62 -11.25 -1.59
CA LEU A 46 5.76 -10.70 -0.83
C LEU A 46 6.71 -9.92 -1.74
N THR A 47 6.97 -10.41 -2.95
CA THR A 47 7.83 -9.73 -3.92
C THR A 47 7.23 -8.39 -4.35
N GLN A 48 5.95 -8.35 -4.69
CA GLN A 48 5.25 -7.12 -5.06
C GLN A 48 5.22 -6.13 -3.91
N VAL A 49 4.91 -6.61 -2.71
CA VAL A 49 4.84 -5.75 -1.52
C VAL A 49 6.22 -5.21 -1.20
N VAL A 50 7.29 -6.02 -1.18
CA VAL A 50 8.65 -5.59 -0.77
C VAL A 50 9.37 -4.80 -1.85
N LYS A 51 9.24 -5.19 -3.13
CA LYS A 51 10.06 -4.65 -4.23
C LYS A 51 9.28 -3.83 -5.26
N GLY A 52 7.96 -3.96 -5.29
CA GLY A 52 7.12 -3.24 -6.23
C GLY A 52 6.80 -1.83 -5.76
N ASP A 53 6.38 -0.99 -6.71
CA ASP A 53 5.93 0.37 -6.40
C ASP A 53 4.65 0.35 -5.56
N PRO A 54 4.49 1.31 -4.63
CA PRO A 54 3.28 1.46 -3.85
C PRO A 54 2.11 1.93 -4.73
N PRO A 55 0.87 1.52 -4.41
CA PRO A 55 -0.30 1.95 -5.17
C PRO A 55 -0.50 3.46 -4.98
N GLN A 56 -0.89 4.12 -6.07
CA GLN A 56 -1.10 5.55 -6.09
C GLN A 56 -2.58 5.85 -6.27
N LEU A 57 -3.15 6.65 -5.37
CA LEU A 57 -4.49 7.19 -5.52
C LEU A 57 -4.45 8.36 -6.51
N SER A 58 -5.41 8.39 -7.42
CA SER A 58 -5.62 9.47 -8.38
C SER A 58 -7.11 9.75 -8.55
N ASN A 59 -7.43 10.94 -9.06
CA ASN A 59 -8.80 11.26 -9.45
C ASN A 59 -9.19 10.48 -10.71
N SER A 60 -10.47 10.13 -10.79
CA SER A 60 -11.09 9.54 -11.98
C SER A 60 -12.36 10.31 -12.34
N GLU A 61 -12.94 10.01 -13.49
CA GLU A 61 -14.22 10.61 -13.91
C GLU A 61 -15.37 10.35 -12.91
N GLU A 62 -15.26 9.28 -12.11
CA GLU A 62 -16.27 8.89 -11.13
C GLU A 62 -16.00 9.41 -9.72
N ARG A 63 -14.74 9.77 -9.39
CA ARG A 63 -14.33 10.16 -8.03
C ARG A 63 -13.24 11.21 -8.04
N GLU A 64 -13.53 12.31 -7.36
CA GLU A 64 -12.56 13.35 -7.05
C GLU A 64 -12.23 13.35 -5.55
N PHE A 65 -10.94 13.35 -5.25
CA PHE A 65 -10.40 13.41 -3.91
C PHE A 65 -9.71 14.74 -3.66
N SER A 66 -9.69 15.18 -2.41
CA SER A 66 -8.92 16.37 -2.02
C SER A 66 -7.42 16.15 -2.29
N PRO A 67 -6.68 17.18 -2.73
CA PRO A 67 -5.22 17.08 -2.93
C PRO A 67 -4.48 16.61 -1.67
N SER A 68 -4.95 17.02 -0.48
CA SER A 68 -4.41 16.58 0.80
C SER A 68 -4.57 15.08 1.02
N PHE A 69 -5.71 14.50 0.62
CA PHE A 69 -5.94 13.07 0.78
C PHE A 69 -5.10 12.25 -0.21
N ILE A 70 -5.01 12.69 -1.46
CA ILE A 70 -4.13 12.07 -2.48
C ILE A 70 -2.68 12.06 -1.99
N ASN A 71 -2.18 13.22 -1.56
CA ASN A 71 -0.82 13.34 -1.04
C ASN A 71 -0.60 12.43 0.18
N PHE A 72 -1.57 12.38 1.10
CA PHE A 72 -1.47 11.53 2.29
C PHE A 72 -1.39 10.04 1.94
N VAL A 73 -2.18 9.56 0.98
CA VAL A 73 -2.17 8.14 0.58
C VAL A 73 -0.91 7.79 -0.23
N ASN A 74 -0.39 8.72 -1.02
CA ASN A 74 0.71 8.49 -1.97
C ASN A 74 2.12 8.68 -1.38
N LEU A 75 2.24 9.10 -0.12
CA LEU A 75 3.50 9.48 0.54
C LEU A 75 4.45 8.31 0.90
N TRP A 76 4.08 7.06 0.64
CA TRP A 76 4.73 5.86 1.20
C TRP A 76 5.00 4.80 0.14
#